data_AF-A0A949N1M2-F1
#
_entry.id   AF-A0A949N1M2-F1
#
_cell.length_a   1.000
_cell.length_b   1.000
_cell.length_c   1.000
_cell.angle_alpha   90.00
_cell.angle_beta   90.00
_cell.angle_gamma   90.00
#
_symmetry.space_group_name_H-M   'P 1'
#
loop_
_entity.id
_entity.type
_entity.pdbx_description
1 polymer ?
#
loop_
_entity_poly.entity_id
_entity_poly.type
_entity_poly.pdbx_seq_one_letter_code
_entity_poly.pdbx_strand_id
1 'polypeptide(L)'
;MLGIKTVTTEAMQHGKDAHKIIQDHCLGIKKDPRLSTFDWHFTEAEHHTLKPYNDKFTLHGYIDMIAYDSKVIAEIKTGGTTWSQQKFWDHMQWRYYAMVTGFHKALLITCHFDLSDFKTFYFEASDTELAKAKIWVDEAITGIEAGKFYGGLDENKHCIQYDCPYGEACHFKI
;
A
#
# COMPACT_ATOMS: atom_id res chain seq x y z
N MET A 1 -20.13 -0.33 4.70
CA MET A 1 -19.88 -0.29 3.25
C MET A 1 -20.54 0.98 2.71
N LEU A 2 -19.79 1.90 2.08
CA LEU A 2 -20.23 3.26 1.71
C LEU A 2 -21.20 3.32 0.49
N GLY A 3 -21.95 2.26 0.19
CA GLY A 3 -22.94 2.23 -0.89
C GLY A 3 -22.40 2.26 -2.33
N ILE A 4 -21.11 2.52 -2.54
CA ILE A 4 -20.45 2.46 -3.86
C ILE A 4 -20.01 1.02 -4.13
N LYS A 5 -20.48 0.45 -5.24
CA LYS A 5 -20.05 -0.88 -5.69
C LYS A 5 -18.57 -0.82 -6.06
N THR A 6 -17.74 -1.62 -5.39
CA THR A 6 -16.33 -1.75 -5.72
C THR A 6 -16.21 -2.37 -7.12
N VAL A 7 -15.71 -1.58 -8.08
CA VAL A 7 -15.38 -2.11 -9.41
C VAL A 7 -14.22 -3.08 -9.26
N THR A 8 -14.37 -4.28 -9.82
CA THR A 8 -13.30 -5.29 -9.85
C THR A 8 -12.93 -5.52 -11.30
N THR A 9 -11.64 -5.34 -11.63
CA THR A 9 -11.09 -5.63 -12.95
C THR A 9 -10.33 -6.96 -12.92
N GLU A 10 -10.08 -7.57 -14.08
CA GLU A 10 -9.25 -8.78 -14.17
C GLU A 10 -7.85 -8.56 -13.58
N ALA A 11 -7.25 -7.40 -13.83
CA ALA A 11 -5.95 -7.04 -13.27
C ALA A 11 -5.96 -7.00 -11.73
N MET A 12 -7.05 -6.52 -11.12
CA MET A 12 -7.18 -6.55 -9.65
C MET A 12 -7.28 -7.97 -9.13
N GLN A 13 -7.98 -8.86 -9.83
CA GLN A 13 -8.09 -10.26 -9.44
C GLN A 13 -6.73 -10.97 -9.56
N HIS A 14 -6.04 -10.81 -10.69
CA HIS A 14 -4.70 -11.36 -10.89
C HIS A 14 -3.71 -10.86 -9.83
N GLY A 15 -3.80 -9.59 -9.44
CA GLY A 15 -3.01 -9.04 -8.35
C GLY A 15 -3.30 -9.73 -7.01
N LYS A 16 -4.57 -9.89 -6.65
CA LYS A 16 -4.97 -10.61 -5.42
C LYS A 16 -4.48 -12.06 -5.41
N ASP A 17 -4.61 -12.75 -6.53
CA ASP A 17 -4.18 -14.14 -6.65
C ASP A 17 -2.66 -14.27 -6.46
N ALA A 18 -1.89 -13.36 -7.06
CA ALA A 18 -0.43 -13.30 -6.89
C ALA A 18 -0.03 -12.95 -5.45
N HIS A 19 -0.70 -11.97 -4.82
CA HIS A 19 -0.49 -11.62 -3.40
C HIS A 19 -0.72 -12.83 -2.51
N LYS A 20 -1.82 -13.57 -2.72
CA LYS A 20 -2.16 -14.75 -1.94
C LYS A 20 -1.08 -15.83 -2.00
N ILE A 21 -0.52 -16.10 -3.19
CA ILE A 21 0.56 -17.08 -3.34
C ILE A 21 1.81 -16.65 -2.58
N ILE A 22 2.19 -15.37 -2.68
CA ILE A 22 3.35 -14.81 -1.97
C ILE A 22 3.13 -14.88 -0.46
N GLN A 23 1.97 -14.46 0.03
CA GLN A 23 1.59 -14.51 1.44
C GLN A 23 1.63 -15.94 1.98
N ASP A 24 1.01 -16.90 1.28
CA ASP A 24 1.02 -18.32 1.69
C ASP A 24 2.45 -18.91 1.73
N HIS A 25 3.32 -18.50 0.80
CA HIS A 25 4.71 -18.92 0.81
C HIS A 25 5.44 -18.35 2.04
N CYS A 26 5.27 -17.06 2.32
CA CYS A 26 5.93 -16.34 3.42
C CYS A 26 5.47 -16.80 4.81
N LEU A 27 4.19 -17.10 4.95
CA LEU A 27 3.59 -17.62 6.18
C LEU A 27 3.86 -19.12 6.38
N GLY A 28 4.43 -19.81 5.37
CA GLY A 28 4.70 -21.25 5.44
C GLY A 28 3.47 -22.14 5.25
N ILE A 29 2.33 -21.57 4.82
CA ILE A 29 1.08 -22.31 4.56
C ILE A 29 1.25 -23.21 3.32
N LYS A 30 1.77 -22.63 2.23
CA LYS A 30 2.00 -23.35 0.97
C LYS A 30 3.21 -22.75 0.27
N LYS A 31 4.32 -23.48 0.26
CA LYS A 31 5.54 -23.07 -0.44
C LYS A 31 5.36 -23.17 -1.97
N ASP A 32 5.54 -22.06 -2.66
CA ASP A 32 5.64 -22.02 -4.13
C ASP A 32 7.10 -22.18 -4.59
N PRO A 33 7.42 -23.13 -5.50
CA PRO A 33 8.79 -23.36 -5.96
C PRO A 33 9.38 -22.18 -6.74
N ARG A 34 8.55 -21.33 -7.36
CA ARG A 34 9.02 -20.12 -8.06
C ARG A 34 9.60 -19.08 -7.11
N LEU A 35 9.24 -19.17 -5.82
CA LEU A 35 9.70 -18.29 -4.75
C LEU A 35 10.76 -18.97 -3.86
N SER A 36 11.34 -20.08 -4.30
CA SER A 36 12.25 -20.91 -3.48
C SER A 36 13.52 -20.19 -2.98
N THR A 37 13.94 -19.11 -3.63
CA THR A 37 15.09 -18.28 -3.22
C THR A 37 14.70 -17.15 -2.27
N PHE A 38 13.42 -16.97 -1.99
CA PHE A 38 12.90 -15.92 -1.11
C PHE A 38 12.59 -16.49 0.27
N ASP A 39 13.52 -16.30 1.20
CA ASP A 39 13.44 -16.88 2.55
C ASP A 39 13.09 -15.82 3.62
N TRP A 40 12.03 -15.06 3.38
CA TRP A 40 11.46 -14.21 4.42
C TRP A 40 10.28 -14.90 5.07
N HIS A 41 10.26 -14.85 6.40
CA HIS A 41 9.14 -15.31 7.20
C HIS A 41 8.39 -14.11 7.78
N PHE A 42 7.07 -14.13 7.58
CA PHE A 42 6.15 -13.15 8.14
C PHE A 42 5.20 -13.86 9.10
N THR A 43 4.71 -13.13 10.09
CA THR A 43 3.85 -13.67 11.15
C THR A 43 2.37 -13.48 10.84
N GLU A 44 2.03 -12.50 10.01
CA GLU A 44 0.65 -12.15 9.67
C GLU A 44 0.58 -11.53 8.27
N ALA A 45 -0.53 -11.78 7.56
CA ALA A 45 -0.87 -11.15 6.28
C ALA A 45 -2.13 -10.29 6.41
N GLU A 46 -2.27 -9.29 5.55
CA GLU A 46 -3.39 -8.34 5.52
C GLU A 46 -3.62 -7.63 6.87
N HIS A 47 -2.52 -7.20 7.51
CA HIS A 47 -2.54 -6.60 8.83
C HIS A 47 -3.21 -5.22 8.81
N HIS A 48 -4.28 -5.06 9.59
CA HIS A 48 -4.92 -3.77 9.82
C HIS A 48 -4.34 -3.10 11.07
N THR A 49 -3.65 -1.98 10.88
CA THR A 49 -3.14 -1.15 11.97
C THR A 49 -4.01 0.08 12.22
N LEU A 50 -4.14 0.45 13.49
CA LEU A 50 -4.91 1.57 13.99
C LEU A 50 -4.03 2.39 14.94
N LYS A 51 -3.88 3.68 14.67
CA LYS A 51 -3.14 4.60 15.55
C LYS A 51 -3.95 5.88 15.79
N PRO A 52 -4.43 6.12 17.02
CA PRO A 52 -4.98 7.43 17.39
C PRO A 52 -3.94 8.51 17.07
N TYR A 53 -4.36 9.55 16.33
CA TYR A 53 -3.48 10.66 15.97
C TYR A 53 -3.71 11.88 16.86
N ASN A 54 -4.98 12.18 17.10
CA ASN A 54 -5.47 13.18 18.04
C ASN A 54 -6.92 12.84 18.42
N ASP A 55 -7.59 13.74 19.15
CA ASP A 55 -8.96 13.52 19.65
C ASP A 55 -10.04 13.35 18.56
N LYS A 56 -9.72 13.68 17.30
CA LYS A 56 -10.66 13.64 16.17
C LYS A 56 -10.30 12.58 15.12
N PHE A 57 -9.02 12.28 14.95
CA PHE A 57 -8.53 11.50 13.83
C PHE A 57 -7.80 10.23 14.30
N THR A 58 -8.09 9.13 13.61
CA THR A 58 -7.39 7.85 13.73
C THR A 58 -6.77 7.50 12.39
N LEU A 59 -5.52 7.04 12.40
CA LEU A 59 -4.81 6.57 11.22
C LEU A 59 -5.08 5.07 11.04
N HIS A 60 -5.43 4.69 9.81
CA HIS A 60 -5.69 3.31 9.41
C HIS A 60 -4.68 2.89 8.35
N GLY A 61 -4.07 1.71 8.49
CA GLY A 61 -3.19 1.13 7.46
C GLY A 61 -3.51 -0.34 7.23
N TYR A 62 -3.45 -0.79 5.98
CA TYR A 62 -3.66 -2.19 5.59
C TYR A 62 -2.37 -2.68 4.93
N ILE A 63 -1.58 -3.43 5.69
CA ILE A 63 -0.21 -3.83 5.32
C ILE A 63 -0.27 -5.26 4.80
N ASP A 64 0.34 -5.54 3.65
CA ASP A 64 0.22 -6.86 3.03
C ASP A 64 0.74 -7.98 3.92
N MET A 65 1.88 -7.77 4.60
CA MET A 65 2.43 -8.69 5.60
C MET A 65 3.24 -7.96 6.68
N ILE A 66 3.31 -8.56 7.87
CA ILE A 66 4.10 -8.04 9.00
C ILE A 66 4.87 -9.17 9.69
N ALA A 67 6.10 -8.87 10.10
CA ALA A 67 6.96 -9.75 10.88
C ALA A 67 7.27 -9.06 12.22
N TYR A 68 6.56 -9.45 13.28
CA TYR A 68 6.66 -8.79 14.59
C TYR A 68 8.06 -8.90 15.20
N ASP A 69 8.69 -10.08 15.10
CA ASP A 69 9.99 -10.35 15.71
C ASP A 69 11.11 -9.49 15.14
N SER A 70 11.12 -9.32 13.82
CA SER A 70 12.12 -8.51 13.11
C SER A 70 11.70 -7.05 12.94
N LYS A 71 10.47 -6.71 13.32
CA LYS A 71 9.81 -5.41 13.12
C LYS A 71 9.89 -4.94 11.67
N VAL A 72 9.50 -5.84 10.75
CA VAL A 72 9.49 -5.57 9.30
C VAL A 72 8.05 -5.58 8.80
N ILE A 73 7.70 -4.57 8.02
CA ILE A 73 6.49 -4.54 7.20
C ILE A 73 6.84 -4.93 5.76
N ALA A 74 5.95 -5.61 5.05
CA ALA A 74 6.10 -5.87 3.64
C ALA A 74 4.91 -5.35 2.84
N GLU A 75 5.22 -4.81 1.66
CA GLU A 75 4.27 -4.40 0.65
C GLU A 75 4.53 -5.21 -0.62
N ILE A 76 3.49 -5.81 -1.15
CA ILE A 76 3.51 -6.57 -2.39
C ILE A 76 2.97 -5.66 -3.51
N LYS A 77 3.73 -5.53 -4.60
CA LYS A 77 3.31 -4.79 -5.79
C LYS A 77 3.45 -5.67 -7.02
N THR A 78 2.32 -6.17 -7.51
CA THR A 78 2.26 -6.95 -8.76
C THR A 78 1.66 -6.17 -9.91
N GLY A 79 2.11 -6.42 -11.15
CA GLY A 79 1.56 -5.75 -12.32
C GLY A 79 2.17 -6.20 -13.65
N GLY A 80 1.76 -5.55 -14.74
CA GLY A 80 2.41 -5.73 -16.05
C GLY A 80 3.87 -5.25 -16.08
N THR A 81 4.29 -4.46 -15.10
CA THR A 81 5.69 -4.03 -14.93
C THR A 81 6.04 -4.03 -13.44
N THR A 82 7.23 -4.52 -13.11
CA THR A 82 7.73 -4.54 -11.74
C THR A 82 8.08 -3.14 -11.26
N TRP A 83 7.92 -2.91 -9.96
CA TRP A 83 8.29 -1.64 -9.36
C TRP A 83 9.81 -1.57 -9.21
N SER A 84 10.39 -0.40 -9.53
CA SER A 84 11.80 -0.14 -9.24
C SER A 84 11.97 0.24 -7.76
N GLN A 85 13.19 0.06 -7.25
CA GLN A 85 13.57 0.53 -5.92
C GLN A 85 13.27 2.02 -5.74
N GLN A 86 13.61 2.86 -6.73
CA GLN A 86 13.36 4.30 -6.68
C GLN A 86 11.87 4.63 -6.63
N LYS A 87 11.05 3.95 -7.45
CA LYS A 87 9.60 4.17 -7.44
C LYS A 87 8.98 3.87 -6.08
N PHE A 88 9.42 2.81 -5.42
CA PHE A 88 8.96 2.49 -4.08
C PHE A 88 9.53 3.45 -3.04
N TRP A 89 10.81 3.79 -3.14
CA TRP A 89 11.43 4.80 -2.30
C TRP A 89 10.63 6.09 -2.33
N ASP A 90 10.19 6.59 -3.48
CA ASP A 90 9.43 7.85 -3.57
C ASP A 90 7.97 7.73 -3.08
N HIS A 91 7.46 6.52 -2.88
CA HIS A 91 6.06 6.30 -2.50
C HIS A 91 5.81 6.54 -1.01
N MET A 92 4.75 7.25 -0.64
CA MET A 92 4.48 7.61 0.75
C MET A 92 4.03 6.43 1.63
N GLN A 93 3.38 5.43 1.02
CA GLN A 93 2.70 4.33 1.74
C GLN A 93 3.60 3.59 2.75
N TRP A 94 4.84 3.25 2.38
CA TRP A 94 5.73 2.49 3.28
C TRP A 94 6.21 3.34 4.47
N ARG A 95 6.44 4.65 4.26
CA ARG A 95 6.79 5.60 5.32
C ARG A 95 5.63 5.78 6.29
N TYR A 96 4.43 5.92 5.74
CA TYR A 96 3.20 6.00 6.50
C TYR A 96 3.04 4.74 7.36
N TYR A 97 3.17 3.55 6.78
CA TYR A 97 3.13 2.28 7.51
C TYR A 97 4.19 2.20 8.61
N ALA A 98 5.44 2.60 8.33
CA ALA A 98 6.48 2.66 9.33
C ALA A 98 6.11 3.61 10.50
N MET A 99 5.54 4.77 10.20
CA MET A 99 5.09 5.72 11.21
C MET A 99 3.91 5.21 12.05
N VAL A 100 2.92 4.54 11.44
CA VAL A 100 1.73 4.06 12.17
C VAL A 100 2.02 2.82 13.02
N THR A 101 2.89 1.93 12.54
CA THR A 101 3.28 0.70 13.26
C THR A 101 4.42 0.93 14.25
N GLY A 102 5.27 1.94 14.01
CA GLY A 102 6.57 2.08 14.68
C GLY A 102 7.62 1.09 14.17
N PHE A 103 7.37 0.40 13.05
CA PHE A 103 8.30 -0.55 12.45
C PHE A 103 9.10 0.18 11.36
N HIS A 104 10.37 0.42 11.61
CA HIS A 104 11.17 1.27 10.72
C HIS A 104 11.63 0.52 9.47
N LYS A 105 11.40 -0.78 9.35
CA LYS A 105 11.93 -1.62 8.27
C LYS A 105 10.82 -2.01 7.31
N ALA A 106 11.02 -1.76 6.03
CA ALA A 106 10.06 -2.09 4.98
C ALA A 106 10.70 -2.96 3.90
N LEU A 107 9.96 -3.96 3.44
CA LEU A 107 10.33 -4.81 2.32
C LEU A 107 9.33 -4.61 1.17
N LEU A 108 9.80 -4.13 0.02
CA LEU A 108 9.04 -4.25 -1.22
C LEU A 108 9.24 -5.65 -1.77
N ILE A 109 8.13 -6.31 -2.10
CA ILE A 109 8.10 -7.52 -2.92
C ILE A 109 7.39 -7.16 -4.23
N THR A 110 8.04 -7.35 -5.38
CA THR A 110 7.45 -6.98 -6.66
C THR A 110 7.76 -7.98 -7.75
N CYS A 111 6.76 -8.29 -8.58
CA CYS A 111 6.85 -9.25 -9.67
C CYS A 111 5.73 -9.01 -10.69
N HIS A 112 5.75 -9.74 -11.79
CA HIS A 112 4.59 -9.87 -12.67
C HIS A 112 3.48 -10.72 -12.03
N PHE A 113 2.28 -10.70 -12.61
CA PHE A 113 1.13 -11.48 -12.09
C PHE A 113 1.39 -13.00 -12.04
N ASP A 114 2.24 -13.52 -12.92
CA ASP A 114 2.65 -14.93 -12.97
C ASP A 114 3.85 -15.25 -12.05
N LEU A 115 4.24 -14.29 -11.21
CA LEU A 115 5.40 -14.31 -10.32
C LEU A 115 6.77 -14.26 -11.01
N SER A 116 6.82 -14.01 -12.33
CA SER A 116 8.09 -13.77 -13.03
C SER A 116 8.67 -12.37 -12.69
N ASP A 117 9.96 -12.18 -12.98
CA ASP A 117 10.72 -10.95 -12.64
C ASP A 117 10.65 -10.60 -11.13
N PHE A 118 10.64 -11.61 -10.27
CA PHE A 118 10.55 -11.43 -8.82
C PHE A 118 11.76 -10.67 -8.25
N LYS A 119 11.48 -9.55 -7.59
CA LYS A 119 12.47 -8.67 -6.97
C LYS A 119 12.04 -8.31 -5.56
N THR A 120 13.03 -8.09 -4.71
CA THR A 120 12.81 -7.56 -3.37
C THR A 120 13.75 -6.41 -3.10
N PHE A 121 13.26 -5.42 -2.38
CA PHE A 121 14.04 -4.27 -1.96
C PHE A 121 13.76 -3.97 -0.50
N TYR A 122 14.81 -3.88 0.30
CA TYR A 122 14.72 -3.57 1.71
C TYR A 122 15.03 -2.10 1.97
N PHE A 123 14.28 -1.49 2.86
CA PHE A 123 14.39 -0.09 3.23
C PHE A 123 14.29 0.08 4.73
N GLU A 124 14.96 1.12 5.23
CA GLU A 124 14.85 1.54 6.63
C GLU A 124 14.46 3.01 6.68
N ALA A 125 13.35 3.30 7.36
CA ALA A 125 12.85 4.63 7.61
C ALA A 125 13.78 5.34 8.61
N SER A 126 14.41 6.42 8.16
CA SER A 126 15.04 7.36 9.07
C SER A 126 13.99 8.28 9.71
N ASP A 127 14.39 9.01 10.75
CA ASP A 127 13.53 10.04 11.37
C ASP A 127 13.04 11.07 10.33
N THR A 128 13.85 11.37 9.31
CA THR A 128 13.46 12.24 8.20
C THR A 128 12.30 11.65 7.40
N GLU A 129 12.31 10.34 7.11
CA GLU A 129 11.22 9.70 6.37
C GLU A 129 9.94 9.60 7.19
N LEU A 130 10.06 9.38 8.50
CA LEU A 130 8.92 9.42 9.43
C LEU A 130 8.34 10.83 9.55
N ALA A 131 9.18 11.86 9.60
CA ALA A 131 8.74 13.25 9.61
C ALA A 131 7.99 13.62 8.32
N LYS A 132 8.45 13.14 7.15
CA LYS A 132 7.72 13.30 5.87
C LYS A 132 6.33 12.69 5.92
N ALA A 133 6.19 11.47 6.46
CA ALA A 133 4.89 10.83 6.62
C ALA A 133 3.97 11.61 7.57
N LYS A 134 4.52 12.18 8.65
CA LYS A 134 3.76 13.01 9.58
C LYS A 134 3.25 14.28 8.91
N ILE A 135 4.11 15.00 8.18
CA ILE A 135 3.73 16.21 7.44
C ILE A 135 2.62 15.89 6.44
N TRP A 136 2.76 14.79 5.70
CA TRP A 136 1.75 14.34 4.74
C TRP A 136 0.39 14.06 5.40
N VAL A 137 0.37 13.47 6.60
CA VAL A 137 -0.85 13.28 7.40
C VAL A 137 -1.44 14.60 7.89
N ASP A 138 -0.62 15.53 8.38
CA ASP A 138 -1.06 16.85 8.85
C ASP A 138 -1.70 17.67 7.70
N GLU A 139 -1.13 17.59 6.50
CA GLU A 139 -1.68 18.21 5.29
C GLU A 139 -3.03 17.60 4.91
N ALA A 140 -3.15 16.27 4.96
CA ALA A 140 -4.42 15.58 4.68
C ALA A 140 -5.52 15.98 5.67
N ILE A 141 -5.21 16.04 6.96
CA ILE A 141 -6.15 16.49 8.00
C ILE A 141 -6.59 17.93 7.76
N THR A 142 -5.63 18.82 7.46
CA THR A 142 -5.92 20.22 7.13
C THR A 142 -6.85 20.32 5.92
N GLY A 143 -6.64 19.48 4.90
CA GLY A 143 -7.52 19.38 3.74
C GLY A 143 -8.94 18.95 4.11
N ILE A 144 -9.08 17.90 4.92
CA ILE A 144 -10.38 17.39 5.39
C ILE A 144 -11.13 18.45 6.20
N GLU A 145 -10.48 19.10 7.17
CA GLU A 145 -11.11 20.14 8.00
C GLU A 145 -11.52 21.37 7.18
N ALA A 146 -10.80 21.67 6.09
CA ALA A 146 -11.15 22.73 5.15
C ALA A 146 -12.19 22.31 4.08
N GLY A 147 -12.71 21.07 4.13
CA GLY A 147 -13.66 20.55 3.13
C GLY A 147 -13.05 20.38 1.73
N LYS A 148 -11.73 20.24 1.61
CA LYS A 148 -11.01 20.11 0.33
C LYS A 148 -10.93 18.64 -0.10
N PHE A 149 -11.96 18.16 -0.78
CA PHE A 149 -12.02 16.78 -1.30
C PHE A 149 -11.70 16.67 -2.80
N TYR A 150 -11.07 17.68 -3.40
CA TYR A 150 -10.81 17.76 -4.84
C TYR A 150 -9.46 17.14 -5.28
N GLY A 151 -8.75 16.43 -4.40
CA GLY A 151 -7.49 15.79 -4.74
C GLY A 151 -7.67 14.77 -5.87
N GLY A 152 -6.87 14.87 -6.94
CA GLY A 152 -7.02 14.00 -8.11
C GLY A 152 -8.14 14.40 -9.07
N LEU A 153 -8.67 15.62 -8.95
CA LEU A 153 -9.58 16.22 -9.91
C LEU A 153 -8.92 17.37 -10.68
N ASP A 154 -9.33 17.60 -11.92
CA ASP A 154 -8.96 18.78 -12.71
C ASP A 154 -9.80 20.01 -12.33
N GLU A 155 -9.56 21.11 -13.05
CA GLU A 155 -10.31 22.36 -12.94
C GLU A 155 -11.82 22.21 -13.22
N ASN A 156 -12.22 21.20 -14.00
CA ASN A 156 -13.61 20.86 -14.31
C ASN A 156 -14.20 19.83 -13.34
N LYS A 157 -13.47 19.48 -12.26
CA LYS A 157 -13.86 18.47 -11.27
C LYS A 157 -13.97 17.06 -11.83
N HIS A 158 -13.26 16.78 -12.92
CA HIS A 158 -13.13 15.45 -13.50
C HIS A 158 -11.93 14.73 -12.91
N CYS A 159 -12.04 13.42 -12.70
CA CYS A 159 -10.92 12.63 -12.25
C CYS A 159 -9.79 12.64 -13.31
N ILE A 160 -8.58 13.03 -12.91
CA ILE A 160 -7.41 13.09 -13.80
C ILE A 160 -6.75 11.72 -14.03
N GLN A 161 -7.20 10.69 -13.31
CA GLN A 161 -6.60 9.37 -13.38
C GLN A 161 -7.23 8.57 -14.52
N TYR A 162 -6.45 8.37 -15.58
CA TYR A 162 -6.87 7.69 -16.82
C TYR A 162 -7.53 6.32 -16.59
N ASP A 163 -7.05 5.56 -15.60
CA ASP A 163 -7.57 4.23 -15.26
C ASP A 163 -8.54 4.24 -14.06
N CYS A 164 -9.10 5.40 -13.70
CA CYS A 164 -10.09 5.46 -12.63
C CYS A 164 -11.31 4.62 -13.05
N PRO A 165 -11.70 3.58 -12.30
CA PRO A 165 -12.84 2.74 -12.66
C PRO A 165 -14.18 3.48 -12.58
N TYR A 166 -14.19 4.65 -11.93
CA TYR A 166 -15.33 5.56 -11.91
C TYR A 166 -15.33 6.53 -13.10
N GLY A 167 -14.22 6.66 -13.82
CA GLY A 167 -14.07 7.35 -15.10
C GLY A 167 -14.70 8.74 -15.14
N GLU A 168 -15.34 9.05 -16.27
CA GLU A 168 -16.15 10.27 -16.45
C GLU A 168 -17.32 10.34 -15.48
N ALA A 169 -17.83 9.22 -14.94
CA ALA A 169 -18.93 9.26 -13.97
C ALA A 169 -18.51 9.78 -12.59
N CYS A 170 -17.20 9.92 -12.33
CA CYS A 170 -16.65 10.55 -11.13
C CYS A 170 -16.68 12.07 -11.24
N HIS A 171 -17.87 12.65 -11.13
CA HIS A 171 -18.05 14.10 -10.96
C HIS A 171 -18.41 14.40 -9.51
N PHE A 172 -17.58 15.17 -8.81
CA PHE A 172 -18.01 15.80 -7.57
C PHE A 172 -18.99 16.94 -7.90
N LYS A 173 -20.30 16.65 -7.79
CA LYS A 173 -21.34 17.69 -7.74
C LYS A 173 -21.53 18.10 -6.28
N ILE A 174 -21.31 19.38 -5.99
CA ILE A 174 -21.68 20.00 -4.70
C ILE A 174 -23.13 20.48 -4.82
#